data_AF-A0A4Y2E205-F1
#
_entry.id   AF-A0A4Y2E205-F1
#
_cell.length_a   1.000
_cell.length_b   1.000
_cell.length_c   1.000
_cell.angle_alpha   90.00
_cell.angle_beta   90.00
_cell.angle_gamma   90.00
#
_symmetry.space_group_name_H-M   'P 1'
#
loop_
_entity.id
_entity.type
_entity.pdbx_description
1 polymer ?
#
loop_
_entity_poly.entity_id
_entity_poly.type
_entity_poly.pdbx_seq_one_letter_code
_entity_poly.pdbx_strand_id
1 'polypeptide(L)'
;MEHRHGQIISPQCNKGFSILYRENSFSTSLERILQVIEGITPLHIKVQMESILVRVGRLRRDCNWEGSSFLYQDIQQSNPLLIIHPANFDLEDRVSILSDPHPPAGY
;
A
#
# COMPACT_ATOMS: atom_id res chain seq x y z
N MET A 1 -39.96 -2.51 67.83
CA MET A 1 -39.38 -1.42 67.02
C MET A 1 -38.23 -1.99 66.20
N GLU A 2 -38.24 -1.68 64.90
CA GLU A 2 -37.14 -1.79 63.92
C GLU A 2 -36.64 -3.19 63.54
N HIS A 3 -37.33 -3.76 62.55
CA HIS A 3 -36.77 -4.67 61.54
C HIS A 3 -35.71 -3.93 60.71
N ARG A 4 -34.58 -4.55 60.35
CA ARG A 4 -33.96 -4.39 59.00
C ARG A 4 -33.11 -5.60 58.63
N HIS A 5 -33.64 -6.38 57.69
CA HIS A 5 -32.92 -7.37 56.89
C HIS A 5 -31.77 -6.67 56.15
N GLY A 6 -30.53 -7.07 56.43
CA GLY A 6 -29.36 -6.69 55.65
C GLY A 6 -29.34 -7.48 54.34
N GLN A 7 -29.98 -6.94 53.30
CA GLN A 7 -29.83 -7.43 51.94
C GLN A 7 -28.42 -7.06 51.45
N ILE A 8 -27.47 -7.99 51.52
CA ILE A 8 -26.17 -7.84 50.84
C ILE A 8 -26.46 -7.92 49.34
N ILE A 9 -26.40 -6.79 48.66
CA ILE A 9 -26.49 -6.74 47.20
C ILE A 9 -25.19 -7.33 46.67
N SER A 10 -25.18 -8.62 46.34
CA SER A 10 -24.13 -9.21 45.50
C SER A 10 -24.00 -8.36 44.23
N PRO A 11 -22.79 -8.10 43.72
CA PRO A 11 -22.64 -7.48 42.41
C PRO A 11 -23.28 -8.42 41.40
N GLN A 12 -24.51 -8.10 41.01
CA GLN A 12 -25.23 -8.85 40.00
C GLN A 12 -24.38 -8.79 38.74
N CYS A 13 -23.82 -9.94 38.38
CA CYS A 13 -23.10 -10.16 37.14
C CYS A 13 -24.09 -9.93 35.98
N ASN A 14 -24.26 -8.67 35.60
CA ASN A 14 -25.11 -8.27 34.50
C ASN A 14 -24.35 -8.61 33.22
N LYS A 15 -24.67 -9.78 32.66
CA LYS A 15 -24.17 -10.25 31.35
C LYS A 15 -24.33 -9.19 30.26
N GLY A 16 -25.34 -8.33 30.35
CA GLY A 16 -25.52 -7.19 29.44
C GLY A 16 -24.42 -6.13 29.55
N PHE A 17 -23.92 -5.83 30.76
CA PHE A 17 -22.88 -4.81 30.96
C PHE A 17 -21.52 -5.27 30.40
N SER A 18 -21.19 -6.55 30.53
CA SER A 18 -19.94 -7.11 29.99
C SER A 18 -19.95 -7.23 28.46
N ILE A 19 -21.12 -7.37 27.84
CA ILE A 19 -21.26 -7.36 26.37
C ILE A 19 -21.05 -5.93 25.84
N LEU A 20 -21.71 -4.94 26.43
CA LEU A 20 -21.55 -3.53 26.04
C LEU A 20 -20.10 -3.05 26.20
N TYR A 21 -19.43 -3.46 27.29
CA TYR A 21 -18.01 -3.19 27.48
C TYR A 21 -17.10 -3.88 26.45
N ARG A 22 -17.47 -5.08 26.00
CA ARG A 22 -16.72 -5.78 24.95
C ARG A 22 -16.90 -5.10 23.60
N GLU A 23 -18.13 -4.73 23.24
CA GLU A 23 -18.45 -4.07 21.97
C GLU A 23 -17.81 -2.68 21.88
N ASN A 24 -17.85 -1.90 22.95
CA ASN A 24 -17.22 -0.58 22.95
C ASN A 24 -15.68 -0.67 22.85
N SER A 25 -15.06 -1.67 23.49
CA SER A 25 -13.62 -1.89 23.40
C SER A 25 -13.18 -2.36 22.01
N PHE A 26 -14.03 -3.15 21.33
CA PHE A 26 -13.78 -3.55 19.95
C PHE A 26 -13.94 -2.38 18.98
N SER A 27 -15.00 -1.57 19.12
CA SER A 27 -15.25 -0.39 18.27
C SER A 27 -14.11 0.62 18.36
N THR A 28 -13.67 0.94 19.58
CA THR A 28 -12.55 1.87 19.80
C THR A 28 -11.22 1.34 19.25
N SER A 29 -10.99 0.02 19.33
CA SER A 29 -9.83 -0.63 18.71
C SER A 29 -9.86 -0.51 17.18
N LEU A 30 -11.02 -0.72 16.57
CA LEU A 30 -11.20 -0.59 15.12
C LEU A 30 -10.98 0.86 14.65
N GLU A 31 -11.49 1.85 15.38
CA GLU A 31 -11.25 3.28 15.10
C GLU A 31 -9.76 3.63 15.13
N ARG A 32 -9.01 3.10 16.12
CA ARG A 32 -7.57 3.31 16.21
C ARG A 32 -6.83 2.69 15.03
N ILE A 33 -7.22 1.50 14.60
CA ILE A 33 -6.64 0.83 13.43
C ILE A 33 -6.92 1.64 12.16
N LEU A 34 -8.14 2.15 11.99
CA LEU A 34 -8.51 2.99 10.85
C LEU A 34 -7.69 4.27 10.79
N GLN A 35 -7.52 4.98 11.92
CA GLN A 35 -6.68 6.18 12.00
C GLN A 35 -5.22 5.89 11.61
N VAL A 36 -4.69 4.72 11.99
CA VAL A 36 -3.33 4.30 11.62
C VAL A 36 -3.23 4.04 10.12
N ILE A 37 -4.18 3.32 9.53
CA ILE A 37 -4.21 3.05 8.08
C ILE A 37 -4.37 4.34 7.27
N GLU A 38 -5.25 5.22 7.74
CA GLU A 38 -5.49 6.54 7.16
C GLU A 38 -4.25 7.44 7.24
N GLY A 39 -3.43 7.31 8.30
CA GLY A 39 -2.15 7.99 8.42
C GLY A 39 -1.02 7.38 7.57
N ILE A 40 -1.01 6.06 7.36
CA ILE A 40 0.02 5.35 6.58
C ILE A 40 -0.14 5.58 5.07
N THR A 41 -1.38 5.65 4.58
CA THR A 41 -1.66 5.77 3.15
C THR A 41 -1.05 7.05 2.53
N PRO A 42 -1.22 8.25 3.10
CA PRO A 42 -0.56 9.47 2.63
C PRO A 42 0.97 9.38 2.67
N LEU A 43 1.54 8.74 3.70
CA LEU A 43 2.99 8.54 3.81
C LEU A 43 3.52 7.65 2.69
N HIS A 44 2.82 6.55 2.39
CA HIS A 44 3.19 5.63 1.33
C HIS A 44 3.18 6.32 -0.04
N ILE A 45 2.13 7.10 -0.34
CA ILE A 45 2.02 7.88 -1.58
C ILE A 45 3.16 8.89 -1.69
N LYS A 46 3.47 9.62 -0.60
CA LYS A 46 4.58 10.57 -0.58
C LYS A 46 5.91 9.88 -0.90
N VAL A 47 6.21 8.75 -0.25
CA VAL A 47 7.43 7.99 -0.50
C VAL A 47 7.51 7.48 -1.95
N GLN A 48 6.39 7.02 -2.52
CA GLN A 48 6.34 6.63 -3.92
C GLN A 48 6.64 7.80 -4.86
N MET A 49 6.03 8.97 -4.64
CA MET A 49 6.26 10.17 -5.46
C MET A 49 7.73 10.62 -5.43
N GLU A 50 8.33 10.67 -4.23
CA GLU A 50 9.75 11.03 -4.07
C GLU A 50 10.67 10.01 -4.77
N SER A 51 10.38 8.72 -4.67
CA SER A 51 11.12 7.66 -5.37
C SER A 51 11.06 7.81 -6.89
N ILE A 52 9.87 8.12 -7.43
CA ILE A 52 9.70 8.39 -8.87
C ILE A 52 10.51 9.62 -9.28
N LEU A 53 10.45 10.71 -8.52
CA LEU A 53 11.17 11.93 -8.82
C LEU A 53 12.69 11.71 -8.85
N VAL A 54 13.24 10.96 -7.88
CA VAL A 54 14.66 10.59 -7.86
C VAL A 54 15.03 9.74 -9.09
N ARG A 55 14.21 8.75 -9.44
CA ARG A 55 14.43 7.91 -10.62
C ARG A 55 14.42 8.71 -11.92
N VAL A 56 13.45 9.61 -12.09
CA VAL A 56 13.35 10.51 -13.25
C VAL A 56 14.54 11.46 -13.31
N GLY A 57 14.95 12.05 -12.18
CA GLY A 57 16.09 12.95 -12.11
C GLY A 57 17.44 12.27 -12.41
N ARG A 58 17.59 10.98 -12.08
CA ARG A 58 18.73 10.16 -12.50
C ARG A 58 18.69 9.89 -14.01
N LEU A 59 17.56 9.38 -14.51
CA LEU A 59 17.37 9.07 -15.93
C LEU A 59 17.63 10.29 -16.82
N ARG A 60 17.18 11.48 -16.40
CA ARG A 60 17.44 12.74 -17.11
C ARG A 60 18.93 13.01 -17.31
N ARG A 61 19.75 12.79 -16.27
CA ARG A 61 21.20 12.94 -16.32
C ARG A 61 21.85 11.88 -17.21
N ASP A 62 21.39 10.64 -17.10
CA ASP A 62 21.95 9.50 -17.82
C ASP A 62 21.62 9.53 -19.34
N CYS A 63 20.46 10.05 -19.72
CA CYS A 63 20.00 10.13 -21.12
C CYS A 63 20.28 11.49 -21.81
N ASN A 64 21.03 12.40 -21.16
CA ASN A 64 21.27 13.77 -21.63
C ASN A 64 19.99 14.51 -22.09
N TRP A 65 18.91 14.35 -21.32
CA TRP A 65 17.60 14.94 -21.61
C TRP A 65 17.60 16.42 -21.17
N GLU A 66 18.35 17.22 -21.90
CA GLU A 66 18.49 18.67 -21.70
C GLU A 66 17.26 19.37 -22.28
N GLY A 67 16.66 20.30 -21.51
CA GLY A 67 15.53 21.12 -21.97
C GLY A 67 14.11 20.74 -21.54
N SER A 68 13.87 19.62 -20.85
CA SER A 68 12.54 19.37 -20.22
C SER A 68 12.58 19.46 -18.71
N SER A 69 11.73 20.31 -18.14
CA SER A 69 11.48 20.41 -16.71
C SER A 69 10.23 19.61 -16.36
N PHE A 70 10.38 18.54 -15.57
CA PHE A 70 9.24 17.90 -14.92
C PHE A 70 8.89 18.71 -13.68
N LEU A 71 7.73 19.35 -13.69
CA LEU A 71 7.19 20.07 -12.54
C LEU A 71 6.29 19.15 -11.72
N TYR A 72 6.13 19.46 -10.44
CA TYR A 72 5.21 18.73 -9.55
C TYR A 72 3.77 18.69 -10.09
N GLN A 73 3.38 19.73 -10.84
CA GLN A 73 2.09 19.83 -11.53
C GLN A 73 1.90 18.77 -12.62
N ASP A 74 2.98 18.35 -13.30
CA ASP A 74 2.94 17.29 -14.32
C ASP A 74 2.68 15.90 -13.71
N ILE A 75 3.00 15.73 -12.42
CA ILE A 75 2.81 14.49 -11.65
C ILE A 75 1.47 14.50 -10.89
N GLN A 76 0.99 15.68 -10.49
CA GLN A 76 -0.32 15.85 -9.85
C GLN A 76 -1.50 15.72 -10.81
N GLN A 77 -1.26 15.70 -12.12
CA GLN A 77 -2.34 15.49 -13.08
C GLN A 77 -2.91 14.08 -12.91
N SER A 78 -4.00 14.00 -12.16
CA SER A 78 -4.92 12.86 -12.09
C SER A 78 -5.52 12.66 -13.49
N ASN A 79 -4.73 12.13 -14.42
CA ASN A 79 -5.27 11.62 -15.66
C ASN A 79 -5.44 10.10 -15.49
N PRO A 80 -6.67 9.58 -15.33
CA PRO A 80 -6.93 8.14 -15.29
C PRO A 80 -6.73 7.51 -16.68
N LEU A 81 -6.43 8.31 -17.71
CA LEU A 81 -6.05 7.86 -19.03
C LEU A 81 -4.52 7.72 -19.12
N LEU A 82 -3.98 6.83 -18.30
CA LEU A 82 -2.76 6.11 -18.70
C LEU A 82 -3.15 5.24 -19.89
N ILE A 83 -3.24 5.86 -21.08
CA ILE A 83 -3.22 5.12 -22.34
C ILE A 83 -1.77 4.65 -22.47
N ILE A 84 -1.47 3.56 -21.76
CA ILE A 84 -0.29 2.76 -21.99
C ILE A 84 -0.55 2.16 -23.37
N HIS A 85 -0.04 2.80 -24.42
CA HIS A 85 0.19 2.09 -25.66
C HIS A 85 1.17 0.98 -25.30
N PRO A 86 0.78 -0.30 -25.37
CA PRO A 86 1.73 -1.37 -25.18
C PRO A 86 2.78 -1.19 -26.26
N ALA A 87 3.99 -0.78 -25.89
CA ALA A 87 5.12 -0.94 -26.79
C ALA A 87 5.27 -2.46 -26.92
N ASN A 88 4.95 -3.00 -28.10
CA ASN A 88 5.20 -4.40 -28.43
C ASN A 88 6.72 -4.57 -28.47
N PHE A 89 7.31 -4.83 -27.30
CA PHE A 89 8.74 -5.06 -27.18
C PHE A 89 8.97 -6.51 -27.57
N ASP A 90 9.27 -6.71 -28.85
CA ASP A 90 9.65 -8.02 -29.35
C ASP A 90 11.03 -8.37 -28.79
N LEU A 91 11.05 -9.25 -27.79
CA LEU A 91 12.27 -9.74 -27.16
C LEU A 91 12.95 -10.81 -28.02
N GLU A 92 12.24 -11.39 -28.98
CA GLU A 92 12.71 -12.56 -29.74
C GLU A 92 13.86 -12.20 -30.70
N ASP A 93 13.88 -10.98 -31.24
CA ASP A 93 14.88 -10.56 -32.24
C ASP A 93 16.22 -10.11 -31.64
N ARG A 94 16.26 -9.73 -30.34
CA ARG A 94 17.47 -9.14 -29.72
C ARG A 94 18.22 -10.09 -28.78
N VAL A 95 17.61 -11.21 -28.41
CA VAL A 95 18.27 -12.26 -27.62
C VAL A 95 18.70 -13.37 -28.57
N SER A 96 19.82 -13.15 -29.27
CA SER A 96 20.58 -14.26 -29.85
C SER A 96 21.27 -14.98 -28.69
N ILE A 97 20.55 -15.93 -28.08
CA ILE A 97 21.20 -16.96 -27.28
C ILE A 97 22.08 -17.73 -28.26
N LEU A 98 23.39 -17.52 -28.16
CA LEU A 98 24.41 -18.29 -28.83
C LEU A 98 24.24 -19.76 -28.39
N SER A 99 23.39 -20.50 -29.10
CA SER A 99 23.30 -21.94 -28.97
C SER A 99 24.56 -22.52 -29.62
N ASP A 100 25.50 -22.92 -28.79
CA ASP A 100 26.68 -23.71 -29.18
C ASP A 100 26.19 -24.95 -29.96
N PRO A 101 26.66 -25.23 -31.18
CA PRO A 101 26.13 -26.33 -31.97
C PRO A 101 26.57 -27.67 -31.37
N HIS A 102 25.58 -28.49 -30.99
CA HIS A 102 25.80 -29.90 -30.68
C HIS A 102 26.30 -30.62 -31.94
N PRO A 103 27.45 -31.32 -31.91
CA PRO A 103 27.94 -32.05 -33.09
C PRO A 103 27.06 -33.29 -33.35
N PRO A 104 26.83 -33.68 -34.62
CA PRO A 104 26.02 -34.85 -34.93
C PRO A 104 26.74 -36.13 -34.47
N ALA A 105 26.05 -36.91 -33.62
CA ALA A 105 26.45 -38.28 -33.37
C ALA A 105 26.09 -39.11 -34.60
N GLY A 106 27.08 -39.40 -35.44
CA GLY A 106 26.96 -40.42 -36.47
C GLY A 106 27.00 -41.80 -35.84
N TYR A 107 26.12 -42.71 -36.29
CA TYR A 107 26.40 -44.06 -36.78
C TYR A 107 25.19 -44.54 -37.57
#